data_AF-A0A7C1HPH0-F1
#
_entry.id   AF-A0A7C1HPH0-F1
#
_cell.length_a   1.000
_cell.length_b   1.000
_cell.length_c   1.000
_cell.angle_alpha   90.00
_cell.angle_beta   90.00
_cell.angle_gamma   90.00
#
_symmetry.space_group_name_H-M   'P 1'
#
loop_
_entity.id
_entity.type
_entity.pdbx_description
1 polymer ?
#
loop_
_entity_poly.entity_id
_entity_poly.type
_entity_poly.pdbx_seq_one_letter_code
_entity_poly.pdbx_strand_id
1 'polypeptide(L)' 'RITEQSQEDTTMTETGDVSQRVADIDYFLTGLIYSTTEVAARGADQGMRYFQFQFRLTNAQTNIIMWEKEYLVKRQAFFN' A
#
# COMPACT_ATOMS: atom_id res chain seq x y z
N ARG A 1 38.26 25.47 2.65
CA ARG A 1 37.89 24.77 3.90
C ARG A 1 36.50 24.18 3.63
N ILE A 2 36.46 22.94 3.12
CA ILE A 2 35.24 22.22 2.76
C ILE A 2 35.17 21.08 3.77
N THR A 3 34.12 21.04 4.59
CA THR A 3 33.91 20.00 5.58
C THR A 3 33.10 18.91 4.90
N GLU A 4 33.76 17.83 4.50
CA GLU A 4 33.12 16.61 4.04
C GLU A 4 32.51 15.92 5.26
N GLN A 5 31.19 16.03 5.44
CA GLN A 5 30.45 15.19 6.38
C GLN A 5 30.34 13.80 5.74
N SER A 6 31.13 12.87 6.26
CA SER A 6 31.02 11.44 5.98
C SER A 6 29.58 10.99 6.28
N GLN A 7 28.86 10.66 5.21
CA GLN A 7 27.57 10.03 5.25
C GLN A 7 27.82 8.59 5.75
N GLU A 8 27.53 8.33 7.02
CA GLU A 8 27.60 6.97 7.56
C GLU A 8 26.51 6.12 6.88
N ASP A 9 26.94 5.34 5.90
CA ASP A 9 26.16 4.25 5.29
C ASP A 9 25.79 3.26 6.40
N THR A 10 24.58 3.41 6.94
CA THR A 10 24.03 2.45 7.89
C THR A 10 23.61 1.21 7.11
N THR A 11 24.56 0.29 6.90
CA THR A 11 24.27 -1.04 6.36
C THR A 11 23.64 -1.87 7.48
N MET A 12 22.31 -1.86 7.58
CA MET A 12 21.59 -2.85 8.39
C MET A 12 21.79 -4.22 7.74
N THR A 13 22.64 -5.05 8.36
CA THR A 13 22.71 -6.48 8.05
C THR A 13 21.86 -7.20 9.09
N GLU A 14 20.56 -7.36 8.81
CA GLU A 14 19.70 -8.21 9.61
C GLU A 14 20.08 -9.68 9.34
N THR A 15 20.89 -10.25 10.21
CA THR A 15 21.14 -11.70 10.24
C THR A 15 20.03 -12.36 11.04
N GLY A 16 18.84 -12.42 10.43
CA GLY A 16 17.71 -13.18 10.94
C GLY A 16 17.83 -14.64 10.49
N ASP A 17 17.95 -15.57 11.43
CA ASP A 17 17.90 -17.00 11.15
C ASP A 17 16.45 -17.36 10.74
N VAL A 18 16.25 -17.61 9.44
CA VAL A 18 14.93 -17.89 8.85
C VAL A 18 14.48 -19.29 9.27
N SER A 19 13.94 -19.40 10.48
CA SER A 19 13.49 -20.68 11.09
C SER A 19 12.25 -21.28 10.42
N GLN A 20 11.57 -20.51 9.56
CA GLN A 20 10.40 -20.95 8.82
C GLN A 20 10.56 -20.53 7.36
N ARG A 21 10.72 -21.52 6.48
CA ARG A 21 10.62 -21.30 5.04
C ARG A 21 9.21 -20.78 4.79
N VAL A 22 9.11 -19.50 4.41
CA VAL A 22 7.86 -18.91 3.90
C VAL A 22 7.39 -19.88 2.81
N ALA A 23 6.14 -20.33 2.90
CA ALA A 23 5.60 -21.37 2.01
C ALA A 23 5.97 -21.09 0.55
N ASP A 24 6.16 -22.14 -0.25
CA ASP A 24 6.37 -21.99 -1.69
C ASP A 24 5.14 -21.28 -2.27
N ILE A 25 5.28 -20.01 -2.63
CA ILE A 25 4.22 -19.13 -3.15
C ILE A 25 4.57 -18.80 -4.60
N ASP A 26 3.61 -18.95 -5.50
CA ASP A 26 3.79 -18.60 -6.91
C ASP A 26 3.51 -17.11 -7.20
N TYR A 27 2.64 -16.48 -6.41
CA TYR A 27 2.21 -15.10 -6.62
C TYR A 27 1.96 -14.34 -5.32
N PHE A 28 2.34 -13.06 -5.32
CA PHE A 28 1.94 -12.09 -4.31
C PHE A 28 0.78 -11.26 -4.82
N LEU A 29 -0.29 -11.14 -4.01
CA LEU A 29 -1.32 -10.13 -4.20
C LEU A 29 -1.04 -8.97 -3.25
N THR A 30 -0.73 -7.80 -3.81
CA THR A 30 -0.58 -6.56 -3.04
C THR A 30 -1.68 -5.59 -3.41
N GLY A 31 -2.01 -4.68 -2.49
CA GLY A 31 -2.98 -3.65 -2.80
C GLY A 31 -2.93 -2.43 -1.89
N LEU A 32 -3.47 -1.33 -2.41
CA LEU A 32 -3.60 -0.05 -1.74
C LEU A 32 -5.09 0.30 -1.65
N ILE A 33 -5.50 0.79 -0.49
CA ILE A 33 -6.88 1.21 -0.24
C ILE A 33 -6.86 2.68 0.16
N TYR A 34 -7.45 3.52 -0.67
CA TYR A 34 -7.68 4.93 -0.40
C TYR A 34 -9.14 5.14 -0.06
N SER A 35 -9.40 5.91 0.99
CA SER A 35 -10.74 6.33 1.38
C SER A 35 -10.74 7.85 1.47
N THR A 36 -11.63 8.50 0.74
CA THR A 36 -11.89 9.93 0.90
C THR A 36 -13.37 10.17 1.15
N THR A 37 -13.65 11.16 1.97
CA THR A 37 -15.01 11.57 2.33
C THR A 37 -15.30 12.87 1.60
N GLU A 38 -16.40 12.91 0.85
CA GLU A 38 -16.97 14.16 0.37
C GLU A 38 -17.44 14.93 1.59
N VAL A 39 -16.70 15.97 1.95
CA VAL A 39 -17.15 16.91 2.98
C VAL A 39 -18.22 17.78 2.34
N ALA A 40 -19.45 17.26 2.29
CA ALA A 40 -20.61 18.13 2.22
C ALA A 40 -20.50 19.13 3.38
N ALA A 41 -20.87 20.39 3.13
CA ALA A 41 -20.73 21.55 4.01
C ALA A 41 -20.68 21.21 5.51
N ARG A 42 -19.73 21.80 6.27
CA ARG A 42 -19.55 21.58 7.72
C ARG A 42 -20.90 21.33 8.42
N GLY A 43 -21.10 20.12 8.94
CA GLY A 43 -22.32 19.73 9.67
C GLY A 43 -23.38 18.98 8.86
N ALA A 44 -23.06 18.42 7.69
CA ALA A 44 -23.98 17.56 6.95
C ALA A 44 -24.10 16.16 7.61
N ASP A 45 -25.34 15.73 7.89
CA ASP A 45 -25.65 14.40 8.45
C ASP A 45 -25.37 13.25 7.46
N GLN A 46 -25.23 13.57 6.17
CA GLN A 46 -25.04 12.62 5.08
C GLN A 46 -24.05 13.16 4.05
N GLY A 47 -23.32 12.26 3.39
CA GLY A 47 -22.57 12.58 2.19
C GLY A 47 -22.00 11.35 1.51
N MET A 48 -21.07 11.57 0.59
CA MET A 48 -20.49 10.49 -0.21
C MET A 48 -19.14 10.07 0.34
N ARG A 49 -18.90 8.76 0.35
CA ARG A 49 -17.60 8.17 0.61
C ARG A 49 -17.10 7.50 -0.66
N TYR A 50 -15.89 7.84 -1.04
CA TYR A 50 -15.20 7.24 -2.18
C TYR A 50 -14.12 6.31 -1.66
N PHE A 51 -14.09 5.11 -2.22
CA PHE A 51 -13.02 4.14 -2.01
C PHE A 51 -12.36 3.84 -3.33
N GLN A 52 -11.04 3.91 -3.35
CA GLN A 52 -10.24 3.47 -4.48
C GLN A 52 -9.38 2.31 -4.01
N PHE A 53 -9.49 1.19 -4.70
CA PHE A 53 -8.71 0.00 -4.47
C PHE A 53 -7.80 -0.21 -5.67
N GLN A 54 -6.51 -0.39 -5.42
CA GLN A 54 -5.54 -0.77 -6.44
C GLN A 54 -4.98 -2.12 -6.03
N PHE A 55 -5.09 -3.12 -6.90
CA PHE A 55 -4.57 -4.46 -6.67
C PHE A 55 -3.58 -4.85 -7.74
N ARG A 56 -2.53 -5.56 -7.34
CA ARG A 56 -1.47 -6.04 -8.21
C ARG A 56 -1.13 -7.49 -7.85
N LEU A 57 -1.11 -8.34 -8.87
CA LEU A 57 -0.63 -9.71 -8.78
C LEU A 57 0.78 -9.76 -9.37
N THR A 58 1.76 -10.16 -8.56
CA THR A 58 3.16 -10.24 -8.94
C THR A 58 3.63 -11.68 -8.86
N ASN A 59 4.29 -12.19 -9.90
CA ASN A 59 4.92 -13.51 -9.85
C ASN A 59 6.11 -13.49 -8.86
N ALA A 60 6.11 -14.43 -7.93
CA ALA A 60 7.05 -14.45 -6.81
C ALA A 60 8.49 -14.79 -7.23
N GLN A 61 8.68 -15.53 -8.33
CA GLN A 61 10.01 -15.91 -8.80
C GLN A 61 10.68 -14.81 -9.65
N THR A 62 9.89 -14.05 -10.42
CA THR A 62 10.40 -13.09 -11.43
C THR A 62 10.17 -11.63 -11.04
N ASN A 63 9.37 -11.36 -10.02
CA ASN A 63 8.89 -10.02 -9.66
C ASN A 63 8.13 -9.29 -10.78
N ILE A 64 7.66 -10.02 -11.80
CA ILE A 64 6.87 -9.46 -12.91
C ILE A 64 5.41 -9.28 -12.48
N ILE A 65 4.83 -8.13 -12.81
CA ILE A 65 3.40 -7.86 -12.63
C ILE A 65 2.63 -8.64 -13.69
N MET A 66 1.83 -9.60 -13.24
CA MET A 66 1.02 -10.45 -14.11
C MET A 66 -0.36 -9.83 -14.37
N TRP A 67 -0.84 -9.04 -13.42
CA TRP A 67 -2.15 -8.41 -13.48
C TRP A 67 -2.19 -7.20 -12.54
N GLU A 68 -2.93 -6.18 -12.95
CA GLU A 68 -3.22 -5.01 -12.14
C GLU A 68 -4.65 -4.56 -12.40
N LYS A 69 -5.36 -4.12 -11.36
CA LYS A 69 -6.68 -3.53 -11.52
C LYS A 69 -6.99 -2.50 -10.45
N GLU A 70 -7.66 -1.45 -10.92
CA GLU A 70 -8.22 -0.40 -10.09
C GLU A 70 -9.74 -0.53 -10.00
N TYR A 71 -10.28 -0.29 -8.81
CA TYR A 71 -11.71 -0.22 -8.54
C TYR A 71 -12.03 1.08 -7.83
N LEU A 72 -12.99 1.83 -8.37
CA LEU A 72 -13.56 3.01 -7.73
C LEU A 72 -14.98 2.69 -7.26
N VAL A 73 -15.23 2.85 -5.97
CA VAL A 73 -16.54 2.63 -5.36
C VAL A 73 -17.01 3.93 -4.71
N LYS A 74 -18.23 4.35 -5.05
CA LYS A 74 -18.91 5.49 -4.44
C LYS A 74 -20.08 4.99 -3.62
N ARG A 75 -20.16 5.34 -2.34
CA ARG A 75 -21.24 4.93 -1.43
C ARG A 75 -21.73 6.12 -0.60
N GLN A 76 -23.05 6.23 -0.41
CA GLN A 76 -23.62 7.20 0.53
C GLN A 76 -23.35 6.73 1.96
N ALA A 77 -22.91 7.65 2.82
CA ALA A 77 -22.60 7.42 4.22
C ALA A 77 -23.29 8.47 5.09
N PHE A 78 -23.64 8.06 6.31
CA PHE A 78 -24.08 8.96 7.37
C PHE A 78 -22.85 9.38 8.18
N PHE A 79 -22.73 10.67 8.48
CA PHE A 79 -21.66 11.21 9.30
C PHE A 79 -22.24 11.50 10.68
N ASN A 80 -21.91 10.67 11.67
CA ASN A 80 -22.28 10.90 13.07
C ASN A 80 -21.30 11.86 13.74
#